data_AF-A0AAW7IC79-F1
#
_entry.id   AF-A0AAW7IC79-F1
#
_cell.length_a   1.000
_cell.length_b   1.000
_cell.length_c   1.000
_cell.angle_alpha   90.00
_cell.angle_beta   90.00
_cell.angle_gamma   90.00
#
_symmetry.space_group_name_H-M   'P 1'
#
loop_
_entity.id
_entity.type
_entity.pdbx_description
1 polymer ?
#
loop_
_entity_poly.entity_id
_entity_poly.type
_entity_poly.pdbx_seq_one_letter_code
_entity_poly.pdbx_strand_id
1 'polypeptide(L)'
;MKHRLKLHIIMMLLLPSISLANQNDQLPIGNFELNIGARPSAPYPAMSNYNTDLTSQGSGSGYPVEVSRHHIIPFNVLRNFYNRIAERNQFSNVGGFFNTYANNLPFYASTNGINCNNLGSDLVDAGNLALAQRYSLARRGGTAMAPGFDTFEQFYTWLPGNLFIGPSNRSDDPGEGFESDAHVVVGDEYFDTLARAHRNMQRFNNGDDDPNLLNAITVDLTKIAKRRSIFSLRSQDWEYVNGKYRLRTPKFNEKGRITQPLETPRYRSDTCETMTATLLETLTAIL
;
A
#
# COMPACT_ATOMS: atom_id res chain seq x y z
N MET A 1 41.85 8.78 -44.46
CA MET A 1 40.60 9.58 -44.53
C MET A 1 39.38 8.76 -45.01
N LYS A 2 39.16 7.51 -44.54
CA LYS A 2 38.01 6.67 -44.99
C LYS A 2 37.27 5.91 -43.88
N HIS A 3 37.36 6.33 -42.61
CA HIS A 3 36.68 5.65 -41.49
C HIS A 3 35.85 6.54 -40.55
N ARG A 4 35.67 7.84 -40.82
CA ARG A 4 34.89 8.72 -39.94
C ARG A 4 33.42 8.94 -40.33
N LEU A 5 32.96 8.37 -41.44
CA LEU A 5 31.60 8.66 -41.98
C LEU A 5 30.52 7.63 -41.61
N LYS A 6 30.87 6.50 -40.97
CA LYS A 6 29.88 5.43 -40.65
C LYS A 6 29.24 5.53 -39.26
N LEU A 7 29.78 6.36 -38.36
CA LEU A 7 29.25 6.45 -36.99
C LEU A 7 28.06 7.43 -36.85
N HIS A 8 27.93 8.41 -37.74
CA HIS A 8 26.86 9.41 -37.65
C HIS A 8 25.52 8.95 -38.26
N ILE A 9 25.52 7.90 -39.08
CA ILE A 9 24.30 7.37 -39.72
C ILE A 9 23.57 6.38 -38.79
N ILE A 10 24.28 5.70 -37.88
CA ILE A 10 23.64 4.81 -36.89
C ILE A 10 22.94 5.61 -35.79
N MET A 11 23.39 6.82 -35.48
CA MET A 11 22.78 7.68 -34.44
C MET A 11 21.52 8.42 -34.90
N MET A 12 21.26 8.52 -36.22
CA MET A 12 20.04 9.17 -36.75
C MET A 12 18.90 8.18 -37.06
N LEU A 13 19.15 6.86 -37.03
CA LEU A 13 18.13 5.84 -37.31
C LEU A 13 17.43 5.28 -36.05
N LEU A 14 17.81 5.76 -34.86
CA LEU A 14 17.15 5.44 -33.58
C LEU A 14 16.08 6.46 -33.17
N LEU A 15 15.73 7.40 -34.05
CA LEU A 15 14.80 8.50 -33.77
C LEU A 15 13.49 8.42 -34.60
N PRO A 16 12.76 7.30 -34.55
CA PRO A 16 11.30 7.43 -34.52
C PRO A 16 10.61 6.43 -33.57
N SER A 17 11.24 6.07 -32.44
CA SER A 17 10.58 5.23 -31.41
C SER A 17 10.08 6.02 -30.20
N ILE A 18 10.41 7.32 -30.08
CA ILE A 18 10.02 8.16 -28.93
C ILE A 18 8.55 8.64 -29.04
N SER A 19 7.86 8.33 -30.12
CA SER A 19 6.53 8.90 -30.42
C SER A 19 5.33 8.08 -29.91
N LEU A 20 5.53 7.06 -29.05
CA LEU A 20 4.42 6.26 -28.49
C LEU A 20 4.38 6.22 -26.96
N ALA A 21 5.31 6.87 -26.25
CA ALA A 21 5.15 7.10 -24.82
C ALA A 21 4.09 8.19 -24.63
N ASN A 22 3.08 7.92 -23.79
CA ASN A 22 2.10 8.93 -23.41
C ASN A 22 2.85 10.14 -22.81
N GLN A 23 2.54 11.36 -23.24
CA GLN A 23 3.26 12.56 -22.79
C GLN A 23 3.20 12.79 -21.27
N ASN A 24 2.31 12.09 -20.57
CA ASN A 24 2.12 12.17 -19.13
C ASN A 24 2.93 11.13 -18.32
N ASP A 25 3.67 10.22 -18.96
CA ASP A 25 4.31 9.07 -18.29
C ASP A 25 5.76 9.32 -17.82
N GLN A 26 6.06 10.53 -17.36
CA GLN A 26 7.42 10.89 -16.91
C GLN A 26 7.56 10.74 -15.38
N LEU A 27 8.69 10.16 -14.94
CA LEU A 27 9.04 10.16 -13.52
C LEU A 27 9.14 11.62 -13.01
N PRO A 28 8.50 11.97 -11.89
CA PRO A 28 8.63 13.31 -11.34
C PRO A 28 10.07 13.53 -10.83
N ILE A 29 10.78 14.49 -11.43
CA ILE A 29 12.14 14.88 -11.03
C ILE A 29 12.09 16.26 -10.39
N GLY A 30 12.63 16.39 -9.18
CA GLY A 30 12.77 17.67 -8.51
C GLY A 30 12.47 17.62 -7.02
N ASN A 31 12.28 18.81 -6.46
CA ASN A 31 11.90 18.99 -5.06
C ASN A 31 10.40 19.32 -4.99
N PHE A 32 9.68 18.57 -4.16
CA PHE A 32 8.24 18.66 -4.00
C PHE A 32 7.86 18.81 -2.53
N GLU A 33 6.60 19.16 -2.30
CA GLU A 33 5.94 19.00 -1.01
C GLU A 33 5.57 17.52 -0.85
N LEU A 34 6.40 16.79 -0.10
CA LEU A 34 6.24 15.36 0.18
C LEU A 34 5.92 15.15 1.65
N ASN A 35 4.72 15.60 2.06
CA ASN A 35 4.28 15.54 3.44
C ASN A 35 2.82 15.03 3.49
N ILE A 36 2.62 13.88 4.13
CA ILE A 36 1.29 13.36 4.40
C ILE A 36 0.73 14.12 5.61
N GLY A 37 -0.39 14.80 5.42
CA GLY A 37 -1.05 15.64 6.42
C GLY A 37 -2.14 14.91 7.21
N ALA A 38 -3.38 15.25 6.92
CA ALA A 38 -4.56 14.57 7.45
C ALA A 38 -4.67 13.15 6.88
N ARG A 39 -5.46 12.27 7.52
CA ARG A 39 -5.71 10.92 7.00
C ARG A 39 -6.46 11.04 5.66
N PRO A 40 -5.90 10.60 4.52
CA PRO A 40 -6.62 10.63 3.26
C PRO A 40 -7.81 9.66 3.30
N SER A 41 -8.83 9.92 2.48
CA SER A 41 -9.95 8.99 2.29
C SER A 41 -9.45 7.64 1.78
N ALA A 42 -10.15 6.56 2.15
CA ALA A 42 -9.85 5.25 1.59
C ALA A 42 -10.11 5.26 0.07
N PRO A 43 -9.18 4.75 -0.77
CA PRO A 43 -9.39 4.67 -2.21
C PRO A 43 -10.39 3.57 -2.61
N TYR A 44 -10.82 2.74 -1.65
CA TYR A 44 -11.65 1.57 -1.88
C TYR A 44 -13.15 1.88 -1.77
N PRO A 45 -14.01 1.12 -2.49
CA PRO A 45 -15.46 1.30 -2.40
C PRO A 45 -16.00 1.14 -0.97
N ALA A 46 -17.17 1.75 -0.73
CA ALA A 46 -17.94 1.48 0.47
C ALA A 46 -18.30 -0.02 0.56
N MET A 47 -18.39 -0.54 1.79
CA MET A 47 -18.70 -1.95 2.03
C MET A 47 -20.18 -2.12 2.37
N SER A 48 -20.76 -3.24 1.93
CA SER A 48 -22.10 -3.64 2.36
C SER A 48 -22.10 -4.09 3.81
N ASN A 49 -23.24 -3.92 4.48
CA ASN A 49 -23.43 -4.43 5.83
C ASN A 49 -23.50 -5.96 5.84
N TYR A 50 -23.33 -6.51 7.03
CA TYR A 50 -23.44 -7.93 7.31
C TYR A 50 -24.65 -8.26 8.21
N ASN A 51 -25.10 -9.51 8.14
CA ASN A 51 -25.99 -10.08 9.16
C ASN A 51 -25.28 -10.18 10.52
N THR A 52 -26.03 -10.44 11.59
CA THR A 52 -25.49 -10.51 12.96
C THR A 52 -24.43 -11.58 13.15
N ASP A 53 -24.50 -12.67 12.38
CA ASP A 53 -23.54 -13.78 12.45
C ASP A 53 -22.29 -13.54 11.57
N LEU A 54 -22.23 -12.41 10.85
CA LEU A 54 -21.15 -12.04 9.94
C LEU A 54 -20.89 -13.07 8.83
N THR A 55 -21.92 -13.80 8.40
CA THR A 55 -21.82 -14.86 7.39
C THR A 55 -22.32 -14.44 6.01
N SER A 56 -23.11 -13.37 5.91
CA SER A 56 -23.62 -12.86 4.63
C SER A 56 -23.67 -11.34 4.59
N GLN A 57 -23.47 -10.78 3.39
CA GLN A 57 -23.56 -9.35 3.08
C GLN A 57 -24.90 -9.00 2.45
N GLY A 58 -25.38 -7.78 2.69
CA GLY A 58 -26.61 -7.29 2.09
C GLY A 58 -27.05 -5.93 2.62
N SER A 59 -28.35 -5.63 2.46
CA SER A 59 -28.98 -4.37 2.84
C SER A 59 -30.31 -4.59 3.56
N GLY A 60 -30.71 -3.64 4.40
CA GLY A 60 -31.97 -3.68 5.14
C GLY A 60 -31.83 -4.30 6.54
N SER A 61 -32.96 -4.55 7.21
CA SER A 61 -33.00 -4.99 8.61
C SER A 61 -32.32 -6.32 8.89
N GLY A 62 -32.17 -7.20 7.88
CA GLY A 62 -31.43 -8.46 7.98
C GLY A 62 -29.91 -8.30 8.00
N TYR A 63 -29.40 -7.10 7.69
CA TYR A 63 -27.97 -6.80 7.62
C TYR A 63 -27.63 -5.56 8.49
N PRO A 64 -27.79 -5.65 9.81
CA PRO A 64 -27.65 -4.50 10.70
C PRO A 64 -26.20 -4.14 11.01
N VAL A 65 -25.23 -5.01 10.71
CA VAL A 65 -23.85 -4.83 11.13
C VAL A 65 -23.07 -4.04 10.08
N GLU A 66 -22.76 -2.79 10.40
CA GLU A 66 -21.80 -2.00 9.63
C GLU A 66 -20.39 -2.56 9.82
N VAL A 67 -19.62 -2.58 8.72
CA VAL A 67 -18.21 -3.00 8.71
C VAL A 67 -17.32 -1.88 8.18
N SER A 68 -16.07 -1.88 8.64
CA SER A 68 -15.04 -0.91 8.28
C SER A 68 -13.71 -1.62 8.04
N ARG A 69 -12.77 -0.89 7.42
CA ARG A 69 -11.39 -1.34 7.22
C ARG A 69 -10.59 -0.86 8.41
N HIS A 70 -9.98 -1.79 9.12
CA HIS A 70 -9.22 -1.55 10.34
C HIS A 70 -7.73 -1.57 10.02
N HIS A 71 -7.01 -0.54 10.47
CA HIS A 71 -5.55 -0.48 10.39
C HIS A 71 -4.92 -1.36 11.47
N ILE A 72 -3.93 -2.17 11.11
CA ILE A 72 -3.15 -2.94 12.09
C ILE A 72 -2.02 -2.08 12.65
N ILE A 73 -1.21 -1.50 11.75
CA ILE A 73 -0.28 -0.41 12.05
C ILE A 73 -1.05 0.90 11.90
N PRO A 74 -1.15 1.71 12.97
CA PRO A 74 -2.01 2.89 12.96
C PRO A 74 -1.46 4.00 12.06
N PHE A 75 -2.37 4.81 11.52
CA PHE A 75 -2.07 5.85 10.54
C PHE A 75 -1.01 6.85 11.03
N ASN A 76 -1.09 7.28 12.28
CA ASN A 76 -0.13 8.18 12.90
C ASN A 76 1.33 7.66 12.79
N VAL A 77 1.55 6.36 12.96
CA VAL A 77 2.89 5.74 12.83
C VAL A 77 3.36 5.73 11.38
N LEU A 78 2.48 5.34 10.44
CA LEU A 78 2.78 5.33 9.00
C LEU A 78 3.11 6.74 8.49
N ARG A 79 2.26 7.72 8.82
CA ARG A 79 2.46 9.13 8.43
C ARG A 79 3.78 9.66 8.95
N ASN A 80 4.06 9.48 10.25
CA ASN A 80 5.29 9.98 10.86
C ASN A 80 6.52 9.33 10.24
N PHE A 81 6.45 8.03 9.93
CA PHE A 81 7.53 7.30 9.27
C PHE A 81 7.80 7.85 7.87
N TYR A 82 6.76 8.00 7.05
CA TYR A 82 6.89 8.58 5.71
C TYR A 82 7.48 9.99 5.75
N ASN A 83 6.89 10.87 6.57
CA ASN A 83 7.31 12.27 6.67
C ASN A 83 8.77 12.37 7.15
N ARG A 84 9.18 11.55 8.10
CA ARG A 84 10.57 11.53 8.58
C ARG A 84 11.56 11.04 7.52
N ILE A 85 11.19 10.03 6.72
CA ILE A 85 12.01 9.62 5.56
C ILE A 85 12.13 10.77 4.56
N ALA A 86 11.03 11.47 4.28
CA ALA A 86 10.99 12.60 3.36
C ALA A 86 11.88 13.75 3.86
N GLU A 87 11.78 14.11 5.13
CA GLU A 87 12.61 15.13 5.80
C GLU A 87 14.09 14.82 5.71
N ARG A 88 14.46 13.54 5.81
CA ARG A 88 15.85 13.08 5.72
C ARG A 88 16.30 12.77 4.29
N ASN A 89 15.41 12.89 3.29
CA ASN A 89 15.65 12.47 1.92
C ASN A 89 16.19 11.03 1.80
N GLN A 90 15.66 10.12 2.63
CA GLN A 90 16.12 8.72 2.75
C GLN A 90 15.23 7.72 1.99
N PHE A 91 14.46 8.15 1.01
CA PHE A 91 13.54 7.27 0.27
C PHE A 91 14.25 6.07 -0.37
N SER A 92 15.49 6.24 -0.83
CA SER A 92 16.31 5.16 -1.40
C SER A 92 16.64 4.06 -0.40
N ASN A 93 16.78 4.36 0.89
CA ASN A 93 17.01 3.38 1.95
C ASN A 93 15.83 2.40 2.09
N VAL A 94 14.62 2.82 1.71
CA VAL A 94 13.42 1.97 1.70
C VAL A 94 12.96 1.62 0.27
N GLY A 95 13.88 1.67 -0.69
CA GLY A 95 13.58 1.49 -2.12
C GLY A 95 12.94 0.14 -2.48
N GLY A 96 13.20 -0.92 -1.69
CA GLY A 96 12.55 -2.22 -1.86
C GLY A 96 11.03 -2.15 -1.66
N PHE A 97 10.58 -1.36 -0.69
CA PHE A 97 9.17 -1.10 -0.44
C PHE A 97 8.56 -0.32 -1.60
N PHE A 98 9.16 0.80 -2.00
CA PHE A 98 8.64 1.64 -3.09
C PHE A 98 8.56 0.91 -4.44
N ASN A 99 9.56 0.07 -4.75
CA ASN A 99 9.49 -0.77 -5.94
C ASN A 99 8.31 -1.74 -5.87
N THR A 100 8.13 -2.41 -4.73
CA THR A 100 7.03 -3.37 -4.54
C THR A 100 5.68 -2.67 -4.59
N TYR A 101 5.58 -1.51 -3.95
CA TYR A 101 4.42 -0.64 -3.94
C TYR A 101 4.02 -0.23 -5.37
N ALA A 102 4.94 0.35 -6.15
CA ALA A 102 4.67 0.79 -7.52
C ALA A 102 4.17 -0.37 -8.40
N ASN A 103 4.83 -1.54 -8.31
CA ASN A 103 4.47 -2.72 -9.09
C ASN A 103 3.14 -3.35 -8.67
N ASN A 104 2.72 -3.17 -7.42
CA ASN A 104 1.48 -3.75 -6.89
C ASN A 104 0.30 -2.78 -6.88
N LEU A 105 0.52 -1.49 -7.15
CA LEU A 105 -0.50 -0.46 -7.07
C LEU A 105 -1.78 -0.78 -7.91
N PRO A 106 -1.67 -1.29 -9.15
CA PRO A 106 -2.87 -1.67 -9.91
C PRO A 106 -3.59 -2.90 -9.35
N PHE A 107 -2.86 -3.75 -8.65
CA PHE A 107 -3.42 -4.91 -7.95
C PHE A 107 -4.09 -4.50 -6.63
N TYR A 108 -3.57 -3.49 -5.94
CA TYR A 108 -4.27 -2.90 -4.80
C TYR A 108 -5.62 -2.35 -5.24
N ALA A 109 -5.70 -1.71 -6.41
CA ALA A 109 -6.96 -1.20 -6.92
C ALA A 109 -7.91 -2.34 -7.34
N SER A 110 -7.50 -3.16 -8.32
CA SER A 110 -8.34 -4.21 -8.90
C SER A 110 -8.86 -5.21 -7.87
N THR A 111 -7.98 -5.76 -7.02
CA THR A 111 -8.37 -6.85 -6.10
C THR A 111 -9.23 -6.39 -4.93
N ASN A 112 -9.35 -5.07 -4.72
CA ASN A 112 -10.18 -4.48 -3.67
C ASN A 112 -11.38 -3.72 -4.24
N GLY A 113 -11.80 -4.06 -5.46
CA GLY A 113 -13.09 -3.65 -6.03
C GLY A 113 -13.10 -2.28 -6.71
N ILE A 114 -11.94 -1.66 -6.96
CA ILE A 114 -11.90 -0.40 -7.70
C ILE A 114 -12.05 -0.67 -9.20
N ASN A 115 -12.88 0.14 -9.86
CA ASN A 115 -12.92 0.22 -11.32
C ASN A 115 -11.87 1.24 -11.80
N CYS A 116 -10.78 0.76 -12.36
CA CYS A 116 -9.65 1.60 -12.75
C CYS A 116 -9.96 2.54 -13.92
N ASN A 117 -11.01 2.29 -14.71
CA ASN A 117 -11.44 3.24 -15.74
C ASN A 117 -11.80 4.63 -15.17
N ASN A 118 -12.14 4.69 -13.87
CA ASN A 118 -12.47 5.94 -13.18
C ASN A 118 -11.24 6.68 -12.62
N LEU A 119 -10.06 6.06 -12.65
CA LEU A 119 -8.83 6.60 -12.06
C LEU A 119 -7.90 7.27 -13.09
N GLY A 120 -8.22 7.24 -14.39
CA GLY A 120 -7.38 7.87 -15.41
C GLY A 120 -5.92 7.40 -15.37
N SER A 121 -4.96 8.35 -15.29
CA SER A 121 -3.53 8.07 -15.15
C SER A 121 -3.07 8.01 -13.69
N ASP A 122 -3.95 8.19 -12.70
CA ASP A 122 -3.57 8.43 -11.30
C ASP A 122 -2.72 7.30 -10.71
N LEU A 123 -3.04 6.04 -11.06
CA LEU A 123 -2.25 4.89 -10.63
C LEU A 123 -0.85 4.86 -11.27
N VAL A 124 -0.75 5.28 -12.53
CA VAL A 124 0.54 5.38 -13.23
C VAL A 124 1.38 6.47 -12.59
N ASP A 125 0.79 7.64 -12.35
CA ASP A 125 1.46 8.79 -11.75
C ASP A 125 1.94 8.49 -10.32
N ALA A 126 1.09 7.88 -9.49
CA ALA A 126 1.47 7.44 -8.13
C ALA A 126 2.55 6.35 -8.14
N GLY A 127 2.50 5.43 -9.11
CA GLY A 127 3.54 4.42 -9.31
C GLY A 127 4.88 5.05 -9.73
N ASN A 128 4.84 6.01 -10.66
CA ASN A 128 5.99 6.77 -11.12
C ASN A 128 6.61 7.60 -9.99
N LEU A 129 5.78 8.23 -9.15
CA LEU A 129 6.25 8.92 -7.95
C LEU A 129 6.98 7.97 -6.98
N ALA A 130 6.41 6.80 -6.68
CA ALA A 130 7.07 5.82 -5.82
C ALA A 130 8.43 5.39 -6.39
N LEU A 131 8.54 5.20 -7.70
CA LEU A 131 9.82 4.87 -8.35
C LEU A 131 10.79 6.06 -8.34
N ALA A 132 10.32 7.27 -8.57
CA ALA A 132 11.13 8.48 -8.45
C ALA A 132 11.67 8.66 -7.02
N GLN A 133 10.86 8.35 -6.00
CA GLN A 133 11.30 8.35 -4.59
C GLN A 133 12.38 7.29 -4.34
N ARG A 134 12.19 6.06 -4.82
CA ARG A 134 13.20 5.00 -4.75
C ARG A 134 14.55 5.46 -5.31
N TYR A 135 14.56 6.11 -6.48
CA TYR A 135 15.78 6.60 -7.12
C TYR A 135 16.25 7.97 -6.63
N SER A 136 15.59 8.53 -5.61
CA SER A 136 15.89 9.87 -5.10
C SER A 136 15.84 10.95 -6.19
N LEU A 137 14.92 10.81 -7.15
CA LEU A 137 14.61 11.79 -8.20
C LEU A 137 13.51 12.77 -7.74
N ALA A 138 12.52 12.28 -6.99
CA ALA A 138 11.55 13.09 -6.27
C ALA A 138 11.99 13.23 -4.80
N ARG A 139 12.33 14.45 -4.38
CA ARG A 139 12.86 14.77 -3.05
C ARG A 139 11.96 15.77 -2.34
N ARG A 140 12.07 15.85 -1.02
CA ARG A 140 11.40 16.91 -0.26
C ARG A 140 12.18 18.21 -0.41
N GLY A 141 11.46 19.33 -0.50
CA GLY A 141 12.05 20.68 -0.45
C GLY A 141 11.41 21.70 -1.39
N GLY A 142 10.31 21.34 -2.05
CA GLY A 142 9.51 22.26 -2.87
C GLY A 142 8.19 22.62 -2.20
N THR A 143 7.46 23.55 -2.81
CA THR A 143 6.10 23.96 -2.41
C THR A 143 5.02 23.40 -3.34
N ALA A 144 5.42 22.73 -4.41
CA ALA A 144 4.50 22.09 -5.34
C ALA A 144 4.32 20.62 -4.94
N MET A 145 3.09 20.15 -4.94
CA MET A 145 2.78 18.72 -4.78
C MET A 145 3.36 17.94 -5.97
N ALA A 146 3.89 16.75 -5.71
CA ALA A 146 4.33 15.88 -6.79
C ALA A 146 3.12 15.33 -7.57
N PRO A 147 3.23 15.15 -8.90
CA PRO A 147 2.23 14.40 -9.67
C PRO A 147 1.94 13.04 -9.04
N GLY A 148 0.66 12.70 -8.93
CA GLY A 148 0.19 11.43 -8.33
C GLY A 148 0.38 11.31 -6.81
N PHE A 149 0.76 12.37 -6.10
CA PHE A 149 1.00 12.31 -4.65
C PHE A 149 -0.27 11.96 -3.85
N ASP A 150 -1.42 12.48 -4.25
CA ASP A 150 -2.73 12.21 -3.63
C ASP A 150 -3.10 10.72 -3.71
N THR A 151 -2.95 10.12 -4.88
CA THR A 151 -3.19 8.69 -5.08
C THR A 151 -2.12 7.85 -4.39
N PHE A 152 -0.86 8.31 -4.41
CA PHE A 152 0.21 7.69 -3.65
C PHE A 152 -0.11 7.65 -2.15
N GLU A 153 -0.51 8.77 -1.53
CA GLU A 153 -0.74 8.82 -0.08
C GLU A 153 -1.98 8.02 0.32
N GLN A 154 -3.01 7.96 -0.52
CA GLN A 154 -4.20 7.13 -0.30
C GLN A 154 -3.83 5.66 -0.20
N PHE A 155 -3.14 5.10 -1.20
CA PHE A 155 -2.79 3.69 -1.20
C PHE A 155 -1.64 3.34 -0.25
N TYR A 156 -0.74 4.28 0.04
CA TYR A 156 0.26 4.14 1.11
C TYR A 156 -0.43 4.01 2.47
N THR A 157 -1.36 4.92 2.77
CA THR A 157 -2.10 4.94 4.04
C THR A 157 -3.00 3.71 4.18
N TRP A 158 -3.65 3.33 3.09
CA TRP A 158 -4.61 2.22 3.06
C TRP A 158 -4.02 0.96 2.42
N LEU A 159 -2.74 0.68 2.69
CA LEU A 159 -2.03 -0.47 2.10
C LEU A 159 -2.73 -1.79 2.45
N PRO A 160 -3.11 -2.65 1.48
CA PRO A 160 -3.91 -3.87 1.76
C PRO A 160 -3.28 -4.82 2.77
N GLY A 161 -1.95 -4.92 2.77
CA GLY A 161 -1.18 -5.70 3.74
C GLY A 161 -1.35 -5.25 5.20
N ASN A 162 -1.81 -4.03 5.43
CA ASN A 162 -1.96 -3.44 6.75
C ASN A 162 -3.44 -3.33 7.20
N LEU A 163 -4.36 -3.93 6.45
CA LEU A 163 -5.79 -3.74 6.64
C LEU A 163 -6.53 -5.06 6.77
N PHE A 164 -7.55 -5.10 7.63
CA PHE A 164 -8.57 -6.14 7.62
C PHE A 164 -9.98 -5.56 7.68
N ILE A 165 -10.96 -6.33 7.23
CA ILE A 165 -12.38 -5.96 7.29
C ILE A 165 -13.00 -6.57 8.55
N GLY A 166 -13.71 -5.73 9.31
CA GLY A 166 -14.35 -6.11 10.55
C GLY A 166 -15.53 -5.22 10.91
N PRO A 167 -16.39 -5.63 11.85
CA PRO A 167 -17.46 -4.78 12.39
C PRO A 167 -16.93 -3.40 12.82
N SER A 168 -17.72 -2.35 12.62
CA SER A 168 -17.35 -1.00 13.07
C SER A 168 -17.59 -0.80 14.57
N ASN A 169 -18.59 -1.48 15.15
CA ASN A 169 -18.89 -1.40 16.59
C ASN A 169 -18.10 -2.45 17.37
N ARG A 170 -16.83 -2.13 17.62
CA ARG A 170 -15.87 -2.98 18.33
C ARG A 170 -15.69 -2.55 19.78
N SER A 171 -15.44 -3.53 20.65
CA SER A 171 -15.08 -3.30 22.06
C SER A 171 -13.58 -3.34 22.31
N ASP A 172 -12.82 -3.87 21.36
CA ASP A 172 -11.38 -4.11 21.37
C ASP A 172 -10.60 -3.18 20.43
N ASP A 173 -11.27 -2.19 19.80
CA ASP A 173 -10.62 -1.24 18.88
C ASP A 173 -9.53 -0.42 19.61
N PRO A 174 -8.26 -0.49 19.17
CA PRO A 174 -7.16 0.23 19.81
C PRO A 174 -7.14 1.73 19.46
N GLY A 175 -7.99 2.19 18.55
CA GLY A 175 -7.99 3.56 18.04
C GLY A 175 -6.69 3.89 17.31
N GLU A 176 -5.84 4.73 17.93
CA GLU A 176 -4.53 5.12 17.37
C GLU A 176 -3.39 4.19 17.81
N GLY A 177 -3.72 3.08 18.49
CA GLY A 177 -2.79 2.03 18.88
C GLY A 177 -2.62 0.94 17.82
N PHE A 178 -1.68 0.03 18.07
CA PHE A 178 -1.48 -1.16 17.24
C PHE A 178 -2.55 -2.21 17.56
N GLU A 179 -3.10 -2.86 16.52
CA GLU A 179 -4.10 -3.92 16.66
C GLU A 179 -3.47 -5.23 17.15
N SER A 180 -3.34 -5.38 18.47
CA SER A 180 -2.64 -6.53 19.09
C SER A 180 -3.29 -7.87 18.84
N ASP A 181 -4.60 -7.89 18.61
CA ASP A 181 -5.36 -9.13 18.41
C ASP A 181 -5.53 -9.49 16.93
N ALA A 182 -4.98 -8.68 16.00
CA ALA A 182 -5.07 -8.92 14.54
C ALA A 182 -4.52 -10.28 14.10
N HIS A 183 -3.68 -10.93 14.92
CA HIS A 183 -3.08 -12.22 14.60
C HIS A 183 -4.13 -13.30 14.29
N VAL A 184 -5.34 -13.23 14.87
CA VAL A 184 -6.41 -14.20 14.53
C VAL A 184 -6.93 -14.03 13.11
N VAL A 185 -6.84 -12.81 12.56
CA VAL A 185 -7.27 -12.49 11.20
C VAL A 185 -6.15 -12.74 10.20
N VAL A 186 -4.94 -12.29 10.50
CA VAL A 186 -3.82 -12.30 9.54
C VAL A 186 -2.90 -13.53 9.65
N GLY A 187 -3.01 -14.28 10.75
CA GLY A 187 -2.11 -15.38 11.11
C GLY A 187 -0.82 -14.91 11.79
N ASP A 188 -0.30 -15.75 12.69
CA ASP A 188 0.82 -15.39 13.58
C ASP A 188 2.08 -14.93 12.84
N GLU A 189 2.48 -15.64 11.76
CA GLU A 189 3.70 -15.28 11.00
C GLU A 189 3.61 -13.90 10.34
N TYR A 190 2.45 -13.58 9.78
CA TYR A 190 2.24 -12.28 9.13
C TYR A 190 2.06 -11.18 10.17
N PHE A 191 1.40 -11.49 11.28
CA PHE A 191 1.29 -10.60 12.43
C PHE A 191 2.66 -10.23 13.02
N ASP A 192 3.57 -11.18 13.17
CA ASP A 192 4.94 -10.92 13.62
C ASP A 192 5.66 -9.93 12.69
N THR A 193 5.40 -10.01 11.38
CA THR A 193 5.92 -9.06 10.40
C THR A 193 5.37 -7.65 10.62
N LEU A 194 4.07 -7.51 10.83
CA LEU A 194 3.43 -6.23 11.15
C LEU A 194 3.91 -5.65 12.49
N ALA A 195 4.01 -6.48 13.53
CA ALA A 195 4.44 -6.08 14.86
C ALA A 195 5.91 -5.62 14.88
N ARG A 196 6.81 -6.32 14.16
CA ARG A 196 8.20 -5.87 13.97
C ARG A 196 8.27 -4.56 13.20
N ALA A 197 7.52 -4.42 12.10
CA ALA A 197 7.47 -3.20 11.31
C ALA A 197 7.00 -2.01 12.16
N HIS A 198 5.90 -2.17 12.90
CA HIS A 198 5.35 -1.15 13.80
C HIS A 198 6.38 -0.69 14.83
N ARG A 199 6.96 -1.62 15.60
CA ARG A 199 7.95 -1.31 16.64
C ARG A 199 9.18 -0.60 16.06
N ASN A 200 9.67 -1.06 14.92
CA ASN A 200 10.83 -0.45 14.27
C ASN A 200 10.51 0.94 13.71
N MET A 201 9.33 1.15 13.12
CA MET A 201 8.87 2.47 12.69
C MET A 201 8.73 3.43 13.88
N GLN A 202 8.20 2.98 15.01
CA GLN A 202 8.14 3.79 16.23
C GLN A 202 9.54 4.19 16.72
N ARG A 203 10.50 3.26 16.76
CA ARG A 203 11.90 3.58 17.08
C ARG A 203 12.46 4.65 16.15
N PHE A 204 12.29 4.47 14.84
CA PHE A 204 12.77 5.43 13.84
C PHE A 204 12.13 6.81 14.04
N ASN A 205 10.82 6.86 14.24
CA ASN A 205 10.07 8.09 14.50
C ASN A 205 10.54 8.81 15.78
N ASN A 206 11.03 8.06 16.76
CA ASN A 206 11.52 8.57 18.05
C ASN A 206 13.02 8.95 18.02
N GLY A 207 13.65 9.02 16.84
CA GLY A 207 15.04 9.48 16.74
C GLY A 207 16.09 8.40 16.69
N ASP A 208 15.70 7.12 16.62
CA ASP A 208 16.65 6.03 16.44
C ASP A 208 17.20 6.03 15.00
N ASP A 209 18.47 6.41 14.88
CA ASP A 209 19.16 6.58 13.61
C ASP A 209 20.08 5.38 13.28
N ASP A 210 19.88 4.22 13.92
CA ASP A 210 20.59 2.98 13.57
C ASP A 210 20.43 2.67 12.06
N PRO A 211 21.52 2.59 11.28
CA PRO A 211 21.45 2.32 9.84
C PRO A 211 20.79 0.97 9.53
N ASN A 212 20.82 0.01 10.44
CA ASN A 212 20.17 -1.29 10.25
C ASN A 212 18.65 -1.23 10.47
N LEU A 213 18.16 -0.21 11.18
CA LEU A 213 16.74 -0.07 11.49
C LEU A 213 15.91 0.15 10.23
N LEU A 214 16.35 1.05 9.34
CA LEU A 214 15.67 1.31 8.07
C LEU A 214 15.67 0.07 7.17
N ASN A 215 16.76 -0.71 7.15
CA ASN A 215 16.80 -1.97 6.41
C ASN A 215 15.76 -2.96 6.97
N ALA A 216 15.69 -3.13 8.28
CA ALA A 216 14.71 -4.00 8.93
C ALA A 216 13.26 -3.57 8.62
N ILE A 217 12.97 -2.26 8.69
CA ILE A 217 11.66 -1.71 8.32
C ILE A 217 11.38 -2.00 6.84
N THR A 218 12.35 -1.80 5.95
CA THR A 218 12.20 -2.03 4.51
C THR A 218 11.85 -3.48 4.20
N VAL A 219 12.52 -4.44 4.85
CA VAL A 219 12.24 -5.87 4.67
C VAL A 219 10.79 -6.19 5.04
N ASP A 220 10.34 -5.75 6.21
CA ASP A 220 8.99 -6.06 6.68
C ASP A 220 7.92 -5.28 5.88
N LEU A 221 8.12 -3.98 5.58
CA LEU A 221 7.21 -3.21 4.71
C LEU A 221 7.13 -3.76 3.29
N THR A 222 8.23 -4.28 2.74
CA THR A 222 8.22 -4.97 1.44
C THR A 222 7.34 -6.21 1.49
N LYS A 223 7.40 -7.01 2.56
CA LYS A 223 6.51 -8.17 2.75
C LYS A 223 5.06 -7.74 2.89
N ILE A 224 4.80 -6.66 3.62
CA ILE A 224 3.45 -6.10 3.79
C ILE A 224 2.89 -5.66 2.43
N ALA A 225 3.66 -4.89 1.65
CA ALA A 225 3.30 -4.42 0.32
C ALA A 225 3.15 -5.53 -0.74
N LYS A 226 3.68 -6.74 -0.50
CA LYS A 226 3.43 -7.87 -1.42
C LYS A 226 1.98 -8.34 -1.37
N ARG A 227 1.26 -8.09 -0.28
CA ARG A 227 -0.15 -8.47 -0.16
C ARG A 227 -1.00 -7.49 -0.96
N ARG A 228 -1.76 -8.04 -1.92
CA ARG A 228 -2.55 -7.25 -2.87
C ARG A 228 -3.99 -6.99 -2.40
N SER A 229 -4.57 -7.90 -1.61
CA SER A 229 -5.93 -7.82 -1.11
C SER A 229 -5.98 -7.56 0.40
N ILE A 230 -7.00 -6.82 0.84
CA ILE A 230 -7.31 -6.62 2.26
C ILE A 230 -7.66 -7.97 2.88
N PHE A 231 -7.33 -8.19 4.16
CA PHE A 231 -7.79 -9.39 4.87
C PHE A 231 -9.31 -9.35 5.03
N SER A 232 -10.01 -10.33 4.46
CA SER A 232 -11.47 -10.36 4.54
C SER A 232 -11.97 -10.70 5.92
N LEU A 233 -13.20 -10.24 6.18
CA LEU A 233 -13.96 -10.66 7.34
C LEU A 233 -14.21 -12.17 7.26
N ARG A 234 -13.91 -12.88 8.36
CA ARG A 234 -14.32 -14.27 8.59
C ARG A 234 -15.06 -14.33 9.92
N SER A 235 -16.32 -14.73 9.92
CA SER A 235 -17.15 -14.77 11.15
C SER A 235 -16.49 -15.52 12.31
N GLN A 236 -15.72 -16.56 12.01
CA GLN A 236 -14.99 -17.36 12.99
C GLN A 236 -13.92 -16.58 13.77
N ASP A 237 -13.41 -15.46 13.26
CA ASP A 237 -12.40 -14.65 13.92
C ASP A 237 -13.01 -13.69 14.96
N TRP A 238 -14.35 -13.59 14.98
CA TRP A 238 -15.10 -12.62 15.77
C TRP A 238 -15.99 -13.32 16.80
N GLU A 239 -16.24 -12.62 17.90
CA GLU A 239 -17.29 -12.96 18.85
C GLU A 239 -18.10 -11.73 19.25
N TYR A 240 -19.38 -11.95 19.55
CA TYR A 240 -20.31 -10.91 19.98
C TYR A 240 -20.50 -11.01 21.50
N VAL A 241 -20.04 -9.99 22.22
CA VAL A 241 -20.02 -9.96 23.69
C VAL A 241 -20.56 -8.61 24.15
N ASN A 242 -21.57 -8.64 25.02
CA ASN A 242 -22.16 -7.43 25.63
C ASN A 242 -22.56 -6.34 24.61
N GLY A 243 -23.19 -6.74 23.51
CA GLY A 243 -23.70 -5.80 22.51
C GLY A 243 -22.66 -5.29 21.50
N LYS A 244 -21.41 -5.73 21.58
CA LYS A 244 -20.31 -5.33 20.69
C LYS A 244 -19.57 -6.53 20.15
N TYR A 245 -18.91 -6.35 19.01
CA TYR A 245 -17.98 -7.34 18.48
C TYR A 245 -16.59 -7.17 19.09
N ARG A 246 -15.82 -8.24 19.08
CA ARG A 246 -14.36 -8.22 19.27
C ARG A 246 -13.71 -9.38 18.54
N LEU A 247 -12.43 -9.24 18.26
CA LEU A 247 -11.61 -10.36 17.81
C LEU A 247 -11.56 -11.42 18.90
N ARG A 248 -11.61 -12.69 18.49
CA ARG A 248 -11.45 -13.80 19.43
C ARG A 248 -10.03 -13.77 19.98
N THR A 249 -9.91 -13.95 21.28
CA THR A 249 -8.62 -14.30 21.88
C THR A 249 -8.49 -15.84 21.84
N PRO A 250 -7.37 -16.41 21.36
CA PRO A 250 -7.18 -17.86 21.43
C PRO A 250 -7.34 -18.32 22.87
N LYS A 251 -8.20 -19.32 23.09
CA LYS A 251 -8.19 -20.04 24.37
C LYS A 251 -6.85 -20.78 24.42
N PHE A 252 -6.10 -20.63 25.51
CA PHE A 252 -4.74 -21.16 25.74
C PHE A 252 -4.54 -22.67 25.42
N ASN A 253 -5.59 -23.43 25.11
CA ASN A 253 -5.57 -24.87 24.88
C ASN A 253 -5.87 -25.31 23.42
N GLU A 254 -6.12 -24.41 22.46
CA GLU A 254 -6.39 -24.80 21.06
C GLU A 254 -5.20 -24.50 20.13
N LYS A 255 -4.04 -25.11 20.40
CA LYS A 255 -2.83 -25.06 19.54
C LYS A 255 -2.98 -25.75 18.17
N GLY A 256 -4.19 -25.99 17.67
CA GLY A 256 -4.46 -27.01 16.66
C GLY A 256 -5.02 -26.58 15.31
N ARG A 257 -5.46 -25.34 15.12
CA ARG A 257 -6.10 -24.94 13.84
C ARG A 257 -5.55 -23.62 13.32
N ILE A 258 -4.39 -23.70 12.69
CA ILE A 258 -3.97 -22.73 11.68
C ILE A 258 -4.84 -22.99 10.45
N THR A 259 -6.04 -22.40 10.39
CA THR A 259 -6.77 -22.32 9.12
C THR A 259 -6.03 -21.33 8.24
N GLN A 260 -5.50 -21.84 7.11
CA GLN A 260 -4.93 -21.00 6.07
C GLN A 260 -5.88 -19.82 5.76
N PRO A 261 -5.35 -18.62 5.46
CA PRO A 261 -6.18 -17.51 5.04
C PRO A 261 -7.09 -17.96 3.89
N LEU A 262 -8.40 -17.95 4.10
CA LEU A 262 -9.36 -18.23 3.03
C LEU A 262 -9.12 -17.18 1.94
N GLU A 263 -8.82 -17.63 0.73
CA GLU A 263 -8.69 -16.72 -0.41
C GLU A 263 -10.00 -15.95 -0.56
N THR A 264 -9.90 -14.62 -0.52
CA THR A 264 -10.99 -13.73 -0.90
C THR A 264 -11.52 -14.12 -2.28
N PRO A 265 -12.85 -14.13 -2.50
CA PRO A 265 -13.40 -14.17 -3.84
C PRO A 265 -12.68 -13.12 -4.69
N ARG A 266 -11.96 -13.55 -5.72
CA ARG A 266 -11.16 -12.66 -6.56
C ARG A 266 -12.11 -11.85 -7.43
N TYR A 267 -12.55 -10.71 -6.92
CA TYR A 267 -13.06 -9.65 -7.77
C TYR A 267 -11.85 -9.02 -8.45
N ARG A 268 -11.37 -9.63 -9.54
CA ARG A 268 -10.30 -9.05 -10.36
C ARG A 268 -11.00 -8.21 -11.43
N SER A 269 -10.90 -6.89 -11.30
CA SER A 269 -11.20 -6.02 -12.42
C SER A 269 -10.01 -6.02 -13.37
N ASP A 270 -10.22 -6.51 -14.60
CA ASP A 270 -9.17 -6.55 -15.64
C ASP A 270 -8.80 -5.13 -16.13
N THR A 271 -9.55 -4.10 -15.71
CA THR A 271 -9.34 -2.68 -16.12
C THR A 271 -8.05 -2.06 -15.58
N CYS A 272 -7.42 -2.69 -14.58
CA CYS A 272 -6.23 -2.14 -13.94
C CYS A 272 -4.91 -2.68 -14.52
N GLU A 273 -4.95 -3.75 -15.34
CA GLU A 273 -3.75 -4.49 -15.73
C GLU A 273 -2.74 -3.67 -16.54
N THR A 274 -3.22 -2.65 -17.25
CA THR A 274 -2.41 -1.77 -18.09
C THR A 274 -1.89 -0.53 -17.35
N MET A 275 -2.31 -0.29 -16.11
CA MET A 275 -1.96 0.93 -15.36
C MET A 275 -0.65 0.80 -14.57
N THR A 276 0.39 0.29 -15.21
CA THR A 276 1.69 0.07 -14.56
C THR A 276 2.60 1.30 -14.68
N ALA A 277 3.43 1.54 -13.65
CA ALA A 277 4.45 2.57 -13.71
C ALA A 277 5.44 2.35 -14.88
N THR A 278 5.80 3.43 -15.57
CA THR A 278 6.45 3.40 -16.90
C THR A 278 7.97 3.32 -16.87
N LEU A 279 8.57 3.15 -15.68
CA LEU A 279 10.03 3.11 -15.47
C LEU A 279 10.79 2.15 -16.39
N LEU A 280 10.16 1.05 -16.84
CA LEU A 280 10.81 0.07 -17.69
C LEU A 280 11.16 0.63 -19.08
N GLU A 281 10.35 1.55 -19.62
CA GLU A 281 10.59 2.13 -20.95
C GLU A 281 11.75 3.14 -20.94
N THR A 282 11.93 3.88 -19.84
CA THR A 282 12.93 4.96 -19.74
C THR A 282 14.35 4.44 -19.53
N LEU A 283 14.54 3.35 -18.77
CA LEU A 283 15.87 2.77 -18.54
C LEU A 283 16.44 2.08 -19.79
N THR A 284 15.57 1.53 -20.65
CA THR A 284 15.98 0.95 -21.95
C THR A 284 16.26 1.99 -23.03
N ALA A 285 15.80 3.24 -22.87
CA ALA A 285 16.10 4.32 -23.81
C ALA A 285 17.43 5.04 -23.52
N ILE A 286 18.01 4.83 -22.33
CA ILE A 286 19.24 5.48 -21.85
C ILE A 286 20.47 4.53 -21.92
N LEU A 287 20.24 3.21 -21.95
CA LEU A 287 21.28 2.17 -22.09
C LEU A 287 21.39 1.70 -23.54
#